data_AF-A0AAN2QTA1-F1
#
_entry.id   AF-A0AAN2QTA1-F1
#
_cell.length_a   1.000
_cell.length_b   1.000
_cell.length_c   1.000
_cell.angle_alpha   90.00
_cell.angle_beta   90.00
_cell.angle_gamma   90.00
#
_symmetry.space_group_name_H-M   'P 1'
#
loop_
_entity.id
_entity.type
_entity.pdbx_description
1 polymer ?
#
loop_
_entity_poly.entity_id
_entity_poly.type
_entity_poly.pdbx_seq_one_letter_code
_entity_poly.pdbx_strand_id
1 'polypeptide(L)'
;MYKKLKQVFILIAIILVTIISVRFVKTYQSEMFGGNREVIAVNQATLNLQDDLQKIAKAKQVLIAKQIVVMPKNKTGQLINTYQKIGTGQLPKNLPEQTHTALIKRSPDTVVYVIIGKNLSAEQLVNLLNKTGNNTQVFKTNQQLIVLKQLVLVPQILLAIIVLIFSFIALLLADYIAAFKKIGILRLAGESTSHFVWKNTYHDLVSVAIAVGVALIGALAYLSWQSLFMTLFIEILLVSVGFFIALIVLAIAFVASTFSVLMTRQSINLLIKGKMPIRGFTAVIVTLQLLTVIVAIYAVSTVAIAQQGVTQVKQGQQEWRKNSQYYGLTAIQSEASGKDWQGFYQALLRDPNNLLIANNFDHIYASENGTNGKAAIKNANGYLPTAFADENMLFVSQSFLKKAHIQISSTLNQRLADLKQGQYGLLIPESQKQKQGQLASIWGNYFQPSRLDLKAGNGIKMQQLSGLYHPTHANIFAYPVYSAGG
;
A
#
# COMPACT_ATOMS: atom_id res chain seq x y z
N MET A 1 -40.20 21.15 -5.65
CA MET A 1 -39.04 21.08 -6.57
C MET A 1 -37.83 20.42 -5.89
N TYR A 2 -37.31 20.98 -4.79
CA TYR A 2 -36.13 20.49 -4.07
C TYR A 2 -36.22 19.04 -3.59
N LYS A 3 -37.37 18.60 -3.04
CA LYS A 3 -37.60 17.19 -2.67
C LYS A 3 -37.30 16.18 -3.79
N LYS A 4 -37.82 16.40 -5.01
CA LYS A 4 -37.55 15.50 -6.16
C LYS A 4 -36.10 15.59 -6.61
N LEU A 5 -35.53 16.79 -6.66
CA LEU A 5 -34.14 17.00 -7.05
C LEU A 5 -33.17 16.30 -6.09
N LYS A 6 -33.42 16.38 -4.78
CA LYS A 6 -32.67 15.67 -3.74
C LYS A 6 -32.72 14.15 -3.94
N GLN A 7 -33.90 13.60 -4.24
CA GLN A 7 -34.09 12.16 -4.48
C GLN A 7 -33.36 11.67 -5.73
N VAL A 8 -33.38 12.46 -6.81
CA VAL A 8 -32.64 12.15 -8.03
C VAL A 8 -31.13 12.27 -7.78
N PHE A 9 -30.70 13.31 -7.08
CA PHE A 9 -29.29 13.52 -6.73
C PHE A 9 -28.73 12.36 -5.92
N ILE A 10 -29.43 11.91 -4.86
CA ILE A 10 -28.93 10.82 -4.03
C ILE A 10 -28.86 9.50 -4.79
N LEU A 11 -29.81 9.24 -5.70
CA LEU A 11 -29.76 8.09 -6.59
C LEU A 11 -28.50 8.13 -7.48
N ILE A 12 -28.26 9.26 -8.14
CA ILE A 12 -27.07 9.44 -9.00
C ILE A 12 -25.79 9.31 -8.18
N ALA A 13 -25.71 9.95 -7.01
CA ALA A 13 -24.54 9.91 -6.15
C ALA A 13 -24.20 8.48 -5.69
N ILE A 14 -25.20 7.70 -5.27
CA ILE A 14 -25.01 6.32 -4.86
C ILE A 14 -24.60 5.45 -6.05
N ILE A 15 -25.22 5.65 -7.23
CA ILE A 15 -24.82 4.95 -8.46
C ILE A 15 -23.36 5.27 -8.80
N LEU A 16 -22.93 6.52 -8.71
CA LEU A 16 -21.54 6.93 -9.00
C LEU A 16 -20.55 6.24 -8.07
N VAL A 17 -20.79 6.24 -6.76
CA VAL A 17 -19.92 5.54 -5.78
C VAL A 17 -19.92 4.04 -6.03
N THR A 18 -21.06 3.48 -6.42
CA THR A 18 -21.18 2.07 -6.78
C THR A 18 -20.34 1.74 -8.02
N ILE A 19 -20.39 2.57 -9.07
CA ILE A 19 -19.57 2.44 -10.28
C ILE A 19 -18.08 2.54 -9.95
N ILE A 20 -17.68 3.48 -9.09
CA ILE A 20 -16.28 3.61 -8.63
C ILE A 20 -15.83 2.32 -7.94
N SER A 21 -16.67 1.76 -7.08
CA SER A 21 -16.39 0.52 -6.34
C SER A 21 -16.24 -0.69 -7.27
N VAL A 22 -17.14 -0.83 -8.25
CA VAL A 22 -17.06 -1.89 -9.27
C VAL A 22 -15.81 -1.72 -10.14
N ARG A 23 -15.49 -0.49 -10.54
CA ARG A 23 -14.28 -0.19 -11.32
C ARG A 23 -13.02 -0.49 -10.52
N PHE A 24 -13.02 -0.22 -9.21
CA PHE A 24 -11.93 -0.58 -8.32
C PHE A 24 -11.69 -2.10 -8.34
N VAL A 25 -12.73 -2.91 -8.13
CA VAL A 25 -12.64 -4.37 -8.21
C VAL A 25 -12.06 -4.80 -9.55
N LYS A 26 -12.58 -4.29 -10.66
CA LYS A 26 -12.09 -4.65 -12.01
C LYS A 26 -10.63 -4.26 -12.25
N THR A 27 -10.19 -3.13 -11.69
CA THR A 27 -8.84 -2.61 -11.88
C THR A 27 -7.81 -3.41 -11.09
N TYR A 28 -8.15 -3.77 -9.84
CA TYR A 28 -7.22 -4.40 -8.91
C TYR A 28 -7.47 -5.91 -8.72
N GLN A 29 -8.35 -6.53 -9.51
CA GLN A 29 -8.68 -7.96 -9.40
C GLN A 29 -7.45 -8.89 -9.43
N SER A 30 -6.42 -8.54 -10.22
CA SER A 30 -5.18 -9.32 -10.30
C SER A 30 -4.42 -9.31 -8.98
N GLU A 31 -4.44 -8.19 -8.26
CA GLU A 31 -3.79 -8.00 -6.97
C GLU A 31 -4.62 -8.56 -5.79
N MET A 32 -5.84 -9.03 -6.05
CA MET A 32 -6.72 -9.64 -5.04
C MET A 32 -6.56 -11.16 -4.93
N PHE A 33 -5.57 -11.75 -5.62
CA PHE A 33 -5.19 -13.17 -5.51
C PHE A 33 -6.36 -14.15 -5.61
N GLY A 34 -7.27 -13.91 -6.56
CA GLY A 34 -8.45 -14.75 -6.75
C GLY A 34 -9.43 -14.76 -5.57
N GLY A 35 -9.46 -13.68 -4.78
CA GLY A 35 -10.39 -13.56 -3.65
C GLY A 35 -9.93 -14.24 -2.36
N ASN A 36 -8.70 -14.77 -2.32
CA ASN A 36 -8.16 -15.42 -1.14
C ASN A 36 -7.81 -14.40 -0.08
N ARG A 37 -8.25 -14.64 1.17
CA ARG A 37 -8.03 -13.77 2.34
C ARG A 37 -6.65 -13.93 2.96
N GLU A 38 -6.03 -15.08 2.72
CA GLU A 38 -4.72 -15.43 3.23
C GLU A 38 -3.92 -16.00 2.06
N VAL A 39 -2.73 -15.47 1.90
CA VAL A 39 -1.75 -15.93 0.92
C VAL A 39 -0.41 -16.11 1.64
N ILE A 40 0.48 -16.91 1.08
CA ILE A 40 1.79 -17.16 1.68
C ILE A 40 2.82 -16.33 0.94
N ALA A 41 3.51 -15.46 1.66
CA ALA A 41 4.69 -14.80 1.13
C ALA A 41 5.92 -15.64 1.47
N VAL A 42 6.69 -16.00 0.45
CA VAL A 42 8.00 -16.64 0.63
C VAL A 42 9.05 -15.54 0.56
N ASN A 43 9.68 -15.25 1.70
CA ASN A 43 10.70 -14.22 1.80
C ASN A 43 12.09 -14.81 1.51
N GLN A 44 12.32 -16.08 1.86
CA GLN A 44 13.53 -16.83 1.49
C GLN A 44 13.15 -18.26 1.17
N ALA A 45 13.66 -18.77 0.05
CA ALA A 45 13.40 -20.11 -0.46
C ALA A 45 14.66 -20.98 -0.38
N THR A 46 14.50 -22.23 0.03
CA THR A 46 15.54 -23.26 -0.11
C THR A 46 15.54 -23.81 -1.54
N LEU A 47 16.64 -24.43 -1.95
CA LEU A 47 16.78 -25.05 -3.29
C LEU A 47 15.73 -26.14 -3.59
N ASN A 48 15.07 -26.68 -2.56
CA ASN A 48 14.10 -27.78 -2.67
C ASN A 48 12.63 -27.33 -2.53
N LEU A 49 12.35 -26.03 -2.45
CA LEU A 49 11.00 -25.51 -2.17
C LEU A 49 9.94 -26.06 -3.14
N GLN A 50 10.26 -26.15 -4.43
CA GLN A 50 9.30 -26.64 -5.43
C GLN A 50 8.90 -28.10 -5.18
N ASP A 51 9.84 -28.95 -4.78
CA ASP A 51 9.59 -30.36 -4.47
C ASP A 51 8.83 -30.53 -3.16
N ASP A 52 9.16 -29.71 -2.15
CA ASP A 52 8.43 -29.66 -0.88
C ASP A 52 6.96 -29.28 -1.11
N LEU A 53 6.71 -28.23 -1.91
CA LEU A 53 5.36 -27.80 -2.26
C LEU A 53 4.60 -28.89 -3.05
N GLN A 54 5.25 -29.62 -3.96
CA GLN A 54 4.61 -30.73 -4.67
C GLN A 54 4.22 -31.88 -3.73
N LYS A 55 5.12 -32.25 -2.81
CA LYS A 55 4.83 -33.32 -1.82
C LYS A 55 3.69 -32.92 -0.90
N ILE A 56 3.68 -31.68 -0.41
CA ILE A 56 2.61 -31.16 0.46
C ILE A 56 1.28 -31.09 -0.31
N ALA A 57 1.28 -30.55 -1.53
CA ALA A 57 0.10 -30.47 -2.38
C ALA A 57 -0.54 -31.85 -2.62
N LYS A 58 0.28 -32.87 -2.94
CA LYS A 58 -0.18 -34.25 -3.09
C LYS A 58 -0.70 -34.84 -1.78
N ALA A 59 0.06 -34.71 -0.69
CA ALA A 59 -0.29 -35.30 0.60
C ALA A 59 -1.56 -34.71 1.22
N LYS A 60 -1.81 -33.41 0.99
CA LYS A 60 -2.98 -32.70 1.51
C LYS A 60 -4.11 -32.59 0.49
N GLN A 61 -3.91 -33.11 -0.73
CA GLN A 61 -4.87 -33.02 -1.84
C GLN A 61 -5.34 -31.58 -2.09
N VAL A 62 -4.38 -30.65 -2.11
CA VAL A 62 -4.62 -29.23 -2.40
C VAL A 62 -3.86 -28.82 -3.66
N LEU A 63 -4.34 -27.75 -4.29
CA LEU A 63 -3.64 -27.10 -5.38
C LEU A 63 -2.97 -25.83 -4.84
N ILE A 64 -1.71 -25.61 -5.17
CA ILE A 64 -0.96 -24.41 -4.79
C ILE A 64 -0.63 -23.63 -6.06
N ALA A 65 -0.90 -22.34 -6.07
CA ALA A 65 -0.64 -21.45 -7.20
C ALA A 65 0.50 -20.48 -6.86
N LYS A 66 1.64 -20.62 -7.53
CA LYS A 66 2.79 -19.70 -7.44
C LYS A 66 2.52 -18.47 -8.31
N GLN A 67 2.58 -17.28 -7.74
CA GLN A 67 2.42 -16.02 -8.48
C GLN A 67 3.59 -15.80 -9.44
N ILE A 68 3.26 -15.34 -10.65
CA ILE A 68 4.19 -14.84 -11.65
C ILE A 68 3.68 -13.47 -12.07
N VAL A 69 4.43 -12.44 -11.67
CA VAL A 69 4.12 -11.05 -11.99
C VAL A 69 4.60 -10.76 -13.42
N VAL A 70 3.66 -10.37 -14.28
CA VAL A 70 3.95 -9.99 -15.66
C VAL A 70 3.69 -8.50 -15.81
N MET A 71 4.70 -7.75 -16.26
CA MET A 71 4.50 -6.39 -16.76
C MET A 71 4.08 -6.46 -18.23
N PRO A 72 2.81 -6.20 -18.57
CA PRO A 72 2.40 -6.07 -19.96
C PRO A 72 3.12 -4.88 -20.60
N LYS A 73 3.45 -4.98 -21.90
CA LYS A 73 3.99 -3.87 -22.71
C LYS A 73 2.95 -2.77 -23.01
N ASN A 74 1.91 -2.63 -22.20
CA ASN A 74 0.82 -1.69 -22.43
C ASN A 74 1.16 -0.29 -21.88
N LYS A 75 0.46 0.74 -22.37
CA LYS A 75 0.68 2.14 -21.97
C LYS A 75 0.30 2.42 -20.50
N THR A 76 -0.44 1.53 -19.85
CA THR A 76 -0.92 1.71 -18.46
C THR A 76 0.06 1.14 -17.42
N GLY A 77 0.95 0.21 -17.81
CA GLY A 77 1.92 -0.41 -16.90
C GLY A 77 1.30 -1.25 -15.78
N GLN A 78 0.02 -1.61 -15.89
CA GLN A 78 -0.69 -2.37 -14.84
C GLN A 78 -0.14 -3.78 -14.71
N LEU A 79 0.26 -4.17 -13.50
CA LEU A 79 0.79 -5.48 -13.19
C LEU A 79 -0.30 -6.56 -13.37
N ILE A 80 0.01 -7.59 -14.14
CA ILE A 80 -0.86 -8.74 -14.32
C ILE A 80 -0.26 -9.92 -13.56
N ASN A 81 -1.02 -10.43 -12.59
CA ASN A 81 -0.67 -11.65 -11.88
C ASN A 81 -1.18 -12.86 -12.65
N THR A 82 -0.25 -13.71 -13.05
CA THR A 82 -0.50 -15.03 -13.61
C THR A 82 0.06 -16.09 -12.67
N TYR A 83 -0.32 -17.35 -12.84
CA TYR A 83 0.00 -18.38 -11.85
C TYR A 83 0.58 -19.64 -12.47
N GLN A 84 1.60 -20.20 -11.83
CA GLN A 84 2.05 -21.56 -12.07
C GLN A 84 1.36 -22.50 -11.08
N LYS A 85 0.73 -23.55 -11.59
CA LYS A 85 0.10 -24.59 -10.77
C LYS A 85 1.12 -25.56 -10.18
N ILE A 86 0.89 -25.96 -8.93
CA ILE A 86 1.66 -26.96 -8.19
C ILE A 86 0.67 -27.92 -7.50
N GLY A 87 0.69 -29.20 -7.90
CA GLY A 87 -0.26 -30.22 -7.43
C GLY A 87 -1.21 -30.68 -8.53
N THR A 88 -2.30 -31.36 -8.14
CA THR A 88 -3.29 -31.93 -9.06
C THR A 88 -4.59 -31.12 -9.04
N GLY A 89 -5.08 -30.70 -10.21
CA GLY A 89 -6.31 -29.92 -10.35
C GLY A 89 -6.21 -28.83 -11.42
N GLN A 90 -7.26 -28.04 -11.57
CA GLN A 90 -7.30 -26.87 -12.45
C GLN A 90 -7.37 -25.59 -11.63
N LEU A 91 -6.66 -24.55 -12.08
CA LEU A 91 -6.76 -23.23 -11.46
C LEU A 91 -8.15 -22.63 -11.74
N PRO A 92 -8.76 -21.96 -10.76
CA PRO A 92 -10.02 -21.25 -10.98
C PRO A 92 -9.83 -20.08 -11.95
N LYS A 93 -10.89 -19.68 -12.66
CA LYS A 93 -10.83 -18.65 -13.73
C LYS A 93 -10.24 -17.30 -13.29
N ASN A 94 -10.34 -16.97 -12.01
CA ASN A 94 -9.81 -15.74 -11.40
C ASN A 94 -8.32 -15.81 -11.04
N LEU A 95 -7.67 -16.96 -11.21
CA LEU A 95 -6.24 -17.18 -11.09
C LEU A 95 -5.71 -17.65 -12.46
N PRO A 96 -5.48 -16.73 -13.42
CA PRO A 96 -5.11 -17.11 -14.78
C PRO A 96 -3.77 -17.87 -14.80
N GLU A 97 -3.76 -19.05 -15.43
CA GLU A 97 -2.56 -19.87 -15.57
C GLU A 97 -1.55 -19.21 -16.51
N GLN A 98 -0.27 -19.22 -16.13
CA GLN A 98 0.83 -18.77 -16.98
C GLN A 98 1.19 -19.88 -17.99
N THR A 99 1.17 -19.55 -19.28
CA THR A 99 1.48 -20.49 -20.37
C THR A 99 2.90 -20.35 -20.92
N HIS A 100 3.56 -19.20 -20.71
CA HIS A 100 4.90 -18.96 -21.22
C HIS A 100 5.98 -19.64 -20.36
N THR A 101 6.51 -20.76 -20.84
CA THR A 101 7.55 -21.55 -20.16
C THR A 101 8.80 -20.74 -19.78
N ALA A 102 9.19 -19.75 -20.59
CA ALA A 102 10.32 -18.88 -20.28
C ALA A 102 10.07 -18.01 -19.05
N LEU A 103 8.85 -17.48 -18.87
CA LEU A 103 8.48 -16.69 -17.70
C LEU A 103 8.38 -17.56 -16.45
N ILE A 104 7.88 -18.80 -16.59
CA ILE A 104 7.85 -19.77 -15.50
C ILE A 104 9.26 -20.09 -15.01
N LYS A 105 10.19 -20.38 -15.93
CA LYS A 105 11.58 -20.74 -15.59
C LYS A 105 12.38 -19.58 -14.97
N ARG A 106 12.09 -18.34 -15.35
CA ARG A 106 12.75 -17.14 -14.82
C ARG A 106 12.09 -16.58 -13.56
N SER A 107 10.90 -17.06 -13.20
CA SER A 107 10.18 -16.54 -12.05
C SER A 107 10.85 -16.97 -10.74
N PRO A 108 11.22 -16.03 -9.85
CA PRO A 108 11.83 -16.35 -8.57
C PRO A 108 10.87 -17.15 -7.69
N ASP A 109 11.42 -17.88 -6.73
CA ASP A 109 10.66 -18.64 -5.74
C ASP A 109 10.21 -17.80 -4.54
N THR A 110 10.81 -16.61 -4.36
CA THR A 110 10.45 -15.64 -3.32
C THR A 110 9.27 -14.77 -3.78
N VAL A 111 8.11 -15.40 -3.93
CA VAL A 111 6.87 -14.77 -4.41
C VAL A 111 5.69 -15.14 -3.52
N VAL A 112 4.49 -14.66 -3.88
CA VAL A 112 3.25 -15.06 -3.20
C VAL A 112 2.74 -16.39 -3.75
N TYR A 113 2.27 -17.25 -2.84
CA TYR A 113 1.62 -18.51 -3.12
C TYR A 113 0.19 -18.49 -2.61
N VAL A 114 -0.73 -19.04 -3.39
CA VAL A 114 -2.16 -19.10 -3.07
C VAL A 114 -2.56 -20.56 -2.92
N ILE A 115 -3.19 -20.92 -1.80
CA ILE A 115 -3.73 -22.27 -1.58
C ILE A 115 -5.14 -22.33 -2.14
N ILE A 116 -5.43 -23.40 -2.90
CA ILE A 116 -6.73 -23.70 -3.47
C ILE A 116 -7.15 -25.07 -2.91
N GLY A 117 -8.08 -25.04 -1.94
CA GLY A 117 -8.56 -26.22 -1.23
C GLY A 117 -8.84 -25.90 0.24
N LYS A 118 -9.54 -26.81 0.94
CA LYS A 118 -9.88 -26.65 2.37
C LYS A 118 -9.02 -27.49 3.32
N ASN A 119 -8.23 -28.42 2.78
CA ASN A 119 -7.49 -29.43 3.55
C ASN A 119 -6.13 -28.94 4.09
N LEU A 120 -5.76 -27.69 3.81
CA LEU A 120 -4.53 -27.06 4.25
C LEU A 120 -4.79 -25.57 4.50
N SER A 121 -4.53 -25.10 5.72
CA SER A 121 -4.56 -23.66 6.01
C SER A 121 -3.24 -22.97 5.65
N ALA A 122 -3.27 -21.64 5.50
CA ALA A 122 -2.07 -20.85 5.23
C ALA A 122 -1.03 -20.99 6.36
N GLU A 123 -1.47 -20.97 7.62
CA GLU A 123 -0.61 -21.16 8.79
C GLU A 123 0.02 -22.55 8.83
N GLN A 124 -0.74 -23.60 8.48
CA GLN A 124 -0.20 -24.96 8.40
C GLN A 124 0.88 -25.08 7.33
N LEU A 125 0.67 -24.48 6.16
CA LEU A 125 1.67 -24.49 5.09
C LEU A 125 2.93 -23.74 5.50
N VAL A 126 2.80 -22.54 6.09
CA VAL A 126 3.93 -21.77 6.62
C VAL A 126 4.74 -22.58 7.64
N ASN A 127 4.07 -23.24 8.58
CA ASN A 127 4.74 -24.07 9.58
C ASN A 127 5.49 -25.27 8.95
N LEU A 128 4.95 -25.87 7.88
CA LEU A 128 5.62 -26.96 7.17
C LEU A 128 6.84 -26.46 6.39
N LEU A 129 6.73 -25.33 5.70
CA LEU A 129 7.82 -24.76 4.90
C LEU A 129 8.95 -24.20 5.78
N ASN A 130 8.61 -23.59 6.91
CA ASN A 130 9.61 -23.07 7.85
C ASN A 130 10.40 -24.21 8.52
N LYS A 131 9.79 -25.38 8.73
CA LYS A 131 10.49 -26.59 9.21
C LYS A 131 11.51 -27.12 8.19
N THR A 132 11.30 -26.89 6.90
CA THR A 132 12.25 -27.30 5.85
C THR A 132 13.31 -26.22 5.55
N GLY A 133 13.38 -25.18 6.38
CA GLY A 133 14.40 -24.13 6.31
C GLY A 133 14.02 -22.93 5.41
N ASN A 134 12.79 -22.86 4.92
CA ASN A 134 12.30 -21.67 4.21
C ASN A 134 11.92 -20.56 5.21
N ASN A 135 11.92 -19.31 4.75
CA ASN A 135 11.35 -18.19 5.52
C ASN A 135 10.04 -17.77 4.84
N THR A 136 8.93 -18.21 5.43
CA THR A 136 7.59 -17.98 4.89
C THR A 136 6.68 -17.38 5.95
N GLN A 137 5.72 -16.56 5.49
CA GLN A 137 4.74 -15.92 6.37
C GLN A 137 3.36 -15.87 5.74
N VAL A 138 2.34 -15.86 6.59
CA VAL A 138 0.96 -15.64 6.17
C VAL A 138 0.74 -14.15 5.97
N PHE A 139 0.39 -13.77 4.75
CA PHE A 139 -0.03 -12.42 4.41
C PHE A 139 -1.56 -12.36 4.33
N LYS A 140 -2.17 -11.57 5.22
CA LYS A 140 -3.62 -11.36 5.25
C LYS A 140 -4.00 -10.24 4.28
N THR A 141 -4.75 -10.59 3.25
CA THR A 141 -5.24 -9.65 2.24
C THR A 141 -6.48 -8.95 2.78
N ASN A 142 -6.30 -7.95 3.65
CA ASN A 142 -7.42 -7.17 4.18
C ASN A 142 -7.94 -6.14 3.15
N GLN A 143 -8.52 -6.67 2.06
CA GLN A 143 -8.97 -5.88 0.91
C GLN A 143 -10.04 -4.85 1.30
N GLN A 144 -10.87 -5.14 2.30
CA GLN A 144 -11.88 -4.23 2.84
C GLN A 144 -11.25 -2.95 3.40
N LEU A 145 -10.21 -3.10 4.23
CA LEU A 145 -9.47 -1.96 4.76
C LEU A 145 -8.67 -1.24 3.69
N ILE A 146 -8.12 -1.96 2.70
CA ILE A 146 -7.40 -1.35 1.57
C ILE A 146 -8.33 -0.41 0.82
N VAL A 147 -9.56 -0.85 0.50
CA VAL A 147 -10.53 -0.01 -0.20
C VAL A 147 -10.92 1.21 0.64
N LEU A 148 -11.19 1.02 1.92
CA LEU A 148 -11.52 2.13 2.82
C LEU A 148 -10.36 3.15 2.90
N LYS A 149 -9.12 2.66 3.02
CA LYS A 149 -7.92 3.49 2.96
C LYS A 149 -7.84 4.23 1.63
N GLN A 150 -8.16 3.60 0.50
CA GLN A 150 -8.16 4.30 -0.77
C GLN A 150 -9.24 5.38 -0.87
N LEU A 151 -10.46 5.14 -0.38
CA LEU A 151 -11.52 6.15 -0.37
C LEU A 151 -11.14 7.40 0.43
N VAL A 152 -10.35 7.24 1.49
CA VAL A 152 -9.95 8.34 2.38
C VAL A 152 -8.61 8.97 1.99
N LEU A 153 -7.62 8.16 1.60
CA LEU A 153 -6.24 8.60 1.36
C LEU A 153 -5.99 9.01 -0.09
N VAL A 154 -6.80 8.55 -1.06
CA VAL A 154 -6.67 9.01 -2.45
C VAL A 154 -7.38 10.36 -2.57
N PRO A 155 -6.65 11.48 -2.76
CA PRO A 155 -7.22 12.83 -2.63
C PRO A 155 -8.33 13.10 -3.64
N GLN A 156 -8.22 12.54 -4.83
CA GLN A 156 -9.19 12.69 -5.92
C GLN A 156 -10.54 12.05 -5.56
N ILE A 157 -10.50 10.86 -4.96
CA ILE A 157 -11.70 10.14 -4.53
C ILE A 157 -12.32 10.83 -3.33
N LEU A 158 -11.49 11.21 -2.35
CA LEU A 158 -11.94 11.96 -1.17
C LEU A 158 -12.64 13.27 -1.57
N LEU A 159 -12.06 14.04 -2.49
CA LEU A 159 -12.65 15.27 -3.00
C LEU A 159 -14.00 15.01 -3.69
N ALA A 160 -14.08 13.97 -4.52
CA ALA A 160 -15.35 13.59 -5.16
C ALA A 160 -16.43 13.25 -4.13
N ILE A 161 -16.10 12.49 -3.09
CA ILE A 161 -17.02 12.15 -1.99
C ILE A 161 -17.48 13.43 -1.28
N ILE A 162 -16.56 14.31 -0.90
CA ILE A 162 -16.88 15.54 -0.16
C ILE A 162 -17.79 16.44 -0.98
N VAL A 163 -17.51 16.61 -2.28
CA VAL A 163 -18.36 17.39 -3.18
C VAL A 163 -19.77 16.81 -3.26
N LEU A 164 -19.92 15.48 -3.35
CA LEU A 164 -21.23 14.82 -3.33
C LEU A 164 -21.97 15.05 -2.01
N ILE A 165 -21.30 14.90 -0.87
CA ILE A 165 -21.90 15.11 0.46
C ILE A 165 -22.33 16.57 0.64
N PHE A 166 -21.49 17.54 0.29
CA PHE A 166 -21.80 18.95 0.47
C PHE A 166 -22.91 19.42 -0.48
N SER A 167 -22.92 18.91 -1.71
CA SER A 167 -24.03 19.15 -2.65
C SER A 167 -25.35 18.60 -2.10
N PHE A 168 -25.31 17.41 -1.49
CA PHE A 168 -26.48 16.84 -0.84
C PHE A 168 -26.94 17.65 0.37
N ILE A 169 -26.02 18.10 1.23
CA ILE A 169 -26.33 18.99 2.36
C ILE A 169 -26.99 20.29 1.88
N ALA A 170 -26.48 20.89 0.79
CA ALA A 170 -27.07 22.10 0.22
C ALA A 170 -28.51 21.86 -0.26
N LEU A 171 -28.78 20.72 -0.91
CA LEU A 171 -30.14 20.34 -1.33
C LEU A 171 -31.06 20.06 -0.14
N LEU A 172 -30.57 19.40 0.90
CA LEU A 172 -31.30 19.21 2.15
C LEU A 172 -31.67 20.56 2.76
N LEU A 173 -30.70 21.46 2.95
CA LEU A 173 -30.94 22.80 3.49
C LEU A 173 -31.96 23.57 2.64
N ALA A 174 -31.86 23.54 1.31
CA ALA A 174 -32.81 24.19 0.42
C ALA A 174 -34.25 23.64 0.57
N ASP A 175 -34.40 22.32 0.71
CA ASP A 175 -35.70 21.67 0.92
C ASP A 175 -36.33 22.08 2.27
N TYR A 176 -35.53 22.08 3.34
CA TYR A 176 -35.94 22.56 4.66
C TYR A 176 -36.28 24.06 4.64
N ILE A 177 -35.50 24.89 3.92
CA ILE A 177 -35.74 26.33 3.76
C ILE A 177 -37.07 26.58 3.02
N ALA A 178 -37.34 25.85 1.95
CA ALA A 178 -38.58 25.98 1.19
C ALA A 178 -39.83 25.61 2.02
N ALA A 179 -39.68 24.78 3.07
CA ALA A 179 -40.77 24.35 3.92
C ALA A 179 -41.10 25.31 5.09
N PHE A 180 -40.34 26.40 5.30
CA PHE A 180 -40.47 27.28 6.48
C PHE A 180 -41.90 27.79 6.72
N LYS A 181 -42.51 28.39 5.69
CA LYS A 181 -43.86 28.96 5.81
C LYS A 181 -44.89 27.89 6.19
N LYS A 182 -44.80 26.71 5.58
CA LYS A 182 -45.67 25.57 5.87
C LYS A 182 -45.53 25.12 7.33
N ILE A 183 -44.29 25.03 7.82
CA ILE A 183 -44.01 24.61 9.20
C ILE A 183 -44.50 25.65 10.20
N GLY A 184 -44.37 26.95 9.89
CA GLY A 184 -44.93 28.02 10.71
C GLY A 184 -46.44 27.90 10.90
N ILE A 185 -47.17 27.56 9.83
CA ILE A 185 -48.62 27.33 9.86
C ILE A 185 -48.95 26.07 10.68
N LEU A 186 -48.25 24.96 10.44
CA LEU A 186 -48.47 23.70 11.16
C LEU A 186 -48.19 23.83 12.67
N ARG A 187 -47.16 24.60 13.04
CA ARG A 187 -46.83 24.89 14.44
C ARG A 187 -47.90 25.74 15.13
N LEU A 188 -48.55 26.65 14.39
CA LEU A 188 -49.72 27.38 14.90
C LEU A 188 -50.94 26.46 15.05
N ALA A 189 -51.07 25.44 14.20
CA ALA A 189 -52.08 24.39 14.31
C ALA A 189 -51.76 23.32 15.40
N GLY A 190 -50.72 23.52 16.20
CA GLY A 190 -50.34 22.62 17.31
C GLY A 190 -49.36 21.51 16.97
N GLU A 191 -48.86 21.42 15.73
CA GLU A 191 -47.87 20.41 15.36
C GLU A 191 -46.47 20.78 15.87
N SER A 192 -45.78 19.84 16.51
CA SER A 192 -44.41 20.08 16.99
C SER A 192 -43.41 20.14 15.83
N THR A 193 -42.38 20.97 15.97
CA THR A 193 -41.27 21.05 15.01
C THR A 193 -40.53 19.72 14.88
N SER A 194 -40.37 19.00 15.98
CA SER A 194 -39.73 17.68 16.03
C SER A 194 -40.48 16.64 15.21
N HIS A 195 -41.82 16.64 15.25
CA HIS A 195 -42.63 15.73 14.44
C HIS A 195 -42.40 15.94 12.94
N PHE A 196 -42.38 17.21 12.49
CA PHE A 196 -42.08 17.55 11.11
C PHE A 196 -40.67 17.10 10.70
N VAL A 197 -39.67 17.39 11.53
CA VAL A 197 -38.27 17.02 11.25
C VAL A 197 -38.12 15.52 11.15
N TRP A 198 -38.66 14.76 12.11
CA TRP A 198 -38.61 13.30 12.10
C TRP A 198 -39.28 12.71 10.87
N LYS A 199 -40.48 13.19 10.52
CA LYS A 199 -41.20 12.76 9.33
C LYS A 199 -40.38 13.00 8.06
N ASN A 200 -39.73 14.15 7.94
CA ASN A 200 -38.91 14.46 6.76
C ASN A 200 -37.62 13.62 6.74
N THR A 201 -36.95 13.47 7.88
CA THR A 201 -35.76 12.61 8.05
C THR A 201 -36.08 11.17 7.68
N TYR A 202 -37.20 10.63 8.13
CA TYR A 202 -37.63 9.27 7.79
C TYR A 202 -37.83 9.11 6.28
N HIS A 203 -38.50 10.06 5.62
CA HIS A 203 -38.65 10.03 4.16
C HIS A 203 -37.30 10.10 3.43
N ASP A 204 -36.34 10.85 3.95
CA ASP A 204 -35.00 10.96 3.37
C ASP A 204 -34.23 9.64 3.53
N LEU A 205 -34.31 9.00 4.70
CA LEU A 205 -33.73 7.68 4.95
C LEU A 205 -34.34 6.59 4.05
N VAL A 206 -35.67 6.60 3.87
CA VAL A 206 -36.35 5.68 2.94
C VAL A 206 -35.89 5.92 1.50
N SER A 207 -35.74 7.19 1.10
CA SER A 207 -35.24 7.53 -0.24
C SER A 207 -33.81 7.04 -0.47
N VAL A 208 -32.94 7.15 0.56
CA VAL A 208 -31.59 6.57 0.55
C VAL A 208 -31.67 5.05 0.42
N ALA A 209 -32.48 4.37 1.23
CA ALA A 209 -32.60 2.90 1.19
C ALA A 209 -33.05 2.38 -0.18
N ILE A 210 -34.02 3.05 -0.83
CA ILE A 210 -34.47 2.72 -2.19
C ILE A 210 -33.32 2.90 -3.19
N ALA A 211 -32.61 4.03 -3.13
CA ALA A 211 -31.49 4.32 -4.02
C ALA A 211 -30.34 3.29 -3.87
N VAL A 212 -30.04 2.89 -2.64
CA VAL A 212 -29.09 1.81 -2.35
C VAL A 212 -29.56 0.49 -2.95
N GLY A 213 -30.83 0.11 -2.76
CA GLY A 213 -31.39 -1.12 -3.33
C GLY A 213 -31.24 -1.17 -4.85
N VAL A 214 -31.62 -0.08 -5.55
CA VAL A 214 -31.48 0.03 -7.01
C VAL A 214 -30.01 -0.08 -7.45
N ALA A 215 -29.10 0.63 -6.78
CA ALA A 215 -27.69 0.62 -7.13
C ALA A 215 -27.02 -0.74 -6.88
N LEU A 216 -27.33 -1.39 -5.75
CA LEU A 216 -26.79 -2.70 -5.41
C LEU A 216 -27.28 -3.78 -6.39
N ILE A 217 -28.56 -3.78 -6.76
CA ILE A 217 -29.10 -4.71 -7.76
C ILE A 217 -28.35 -4.56 -9.09
N GLY A 218 -28.17 -3.32 -9.57
CA GLY A 218 -27.43 -3.04 -10.79
C GLY A 218 -25.98 -3.51 -10.73
N ALA A 219 -25.31 -3.29 -9.60
CA ALA A 219 -23.92 -3.71 -9.41
C ALA A 219 -23.75 -5.22 -9.32
N LEU A 220 -24.63 -5.91 -8.58
CA LEU A 220 -24.61 -7.36 -8.49
C LEU A 220 -24.89 -8.00 -9.86
N ALA A 221 -25.83 -7.46 -10.64
CA ALA A 221 -26.08 -7.91 -12.01
C ALA A 221 -24.83 -7.74 -12.90
N TYR A 222 -24.14 -6.60 -12.80
CA TYR A 222 -22.90 -6.36 -13.53
C TYR A 222 -21.77 -7.31 -13.12
N LEU A 223 -21.56 -7.52 -11.81
CA LEU A 223 -20.53 -8.44 -11.31
C LEU A 223 -20.80 -9.87 -11.77
N SER A 224 -22.06 -10.32 -11.77
CA SER A 224 -22.46 -11.61 -12.32
C SER A 224 -22.15 -11.74 -13.80
N TRP A 225 -22.49 -10.71 -14.61
CA TRP A 225 -22.22 -10.70 -16.04
C TRP A 225 -20.71 -10.78 -16.33
N GLN A 226 -19.88 -10.09 -15.56
CA GLN A 226 -18.42 -10.09 -15.73
C GLN A 226 -17.73 -11.34 -15.13
N SER A 227 -18.48 -12.32 -14.59
CA SER A 227 -17.92 -13.47 -13.86
C SER A 227 -17.08 -13.07 -12.63
N LEU A 228 -17.39 -11.93 -12.01
CA LEU A 228 -16.74 -11.36 -10.82
C LEU A 228 -17.63 -11.49 -9.58
N PHE A 229 -18.55 -12.47 -9.56
CA PHE A 229 -19.46 -12.68 -8.43
C PHE A 229 -18.77 -13.50 -7.32
N MET A 230 -17.98 -12.84 -6.49
CA MET A 230 -17.23 -13.46 -5.38
C MET A 230 -17.52 -12.75 -4.06
N THR A 231 -17.50 -13.49 -2.96
CA THR A 231 -17.76 -12.95 -1.61
C THR A 231 -16.89 -11.74 -1.30
N LEU A 232 -15.58 -11.81 -1.60
CA LEU A 232 -14.66 -10.71 -1.34
C LEU A 232 -15.02 -9.45 -2.15
N PHE A 233 -15.43 -9.60 -3.41
CA PHE A 233 -15.76 -8.46 -4.26
C PHE A 233 -17.10 -7.82 -3.85
N ILE A 234 -18.06 -8.64 -3.39
CA ILE A 234 -19.30 -8.16 -2.79
C ILE A 234 -19.01 -7.41 -1.50
N GLU A 235 -18.11 -7.90 -0.65
CA GLU A 235 -17.70 -7.23 0.58
C GLU A 235 -17.04 -5.87 0.30
N ILE A 236 -16.14 -5.79 -0.69
CA ILE A 236 -15.53 -4.53 -1.11
C ILE A 236 -16.60 -3.51 -1.52
N LEU A 237 -17.58 -3.96 -2.30
CA LEU A 237 -18.70 -3.13 -2.74
C LEU A 237 -19.55 -2.67 -1.55
N LEU A 238 -19.90 -3.57 -0.63
CA LEU A 238 -20.68 -3.25 0.56
C LEU A 238 -19.95 -2.29 1.51
N VAL A 239 -18.64 -2.46 1.71
CA VAL A 239 -17.84 -1.57 2.56
C VAL A 239 -17.79 -0.17 1.95
N SER A 240 -17.57 -0.07 0.64
CA SER A 240 -17.47 1.22 -0.07
C SER A 240 -18.80 1.98 -0.07
N VAL A 241 -19.87 1.30 -0.46
CA VAL A 241 -21.22 1.86 -0.48
C VAL A 241 -21.70 2.15 0.95
N GLY A 242 -21.44 1.24 1.89
CA GLY A 242 -21.77 1.39 3.31
C GLY A 242 -21.09 2.59 3.96
N PHE A 243 -19.81 2.82 3.66
CA PHE A 243 -19.09 4.02 4.10
C PHE A 243 -19.76 5.30 3.58
N PHE A 244 -20.11 5.34 2.30
CA PHE A 244 -20.79 6.50 1.73
C PHE A 244 -22.20 6.70 2.32
N ILE A 245 -22.97 5.63 2.52
CA ILE A 245 -24.27 5.69 3.20
C ILE A 245 -24.12 6.27 4.61
N ALA A 246 -23.10 5.85 5.37
CA ALA A 246 -22.86 6.37 6.71
C ALA A 246 -22.65 7.90 6.68
N LEU A 247 -21.87 8.41 5.71
CA LEU A 247 -21.70 9.85 5.52
C LEU A 247 -23.00 10.57 5.14
N ILE A 248 -23.83 9.97 4.29
CA ILE A 248 -25.15 10.51 3.92
C ILE A 248 -26.09 10.56 5.13
N VAL A 249 -26.14 9.50 5.93
CA VAL A 249 -26.95 9.45 7.15
C VAL A 249 -26.48 10.51 8.15
N LEU A 250 -25.16 10.68 8.30
CA LEU A 250 -24.59 11.76 9.11
C LEU A 250 -24.97 13.14 8.56
N ALA A 251 -24.97 13.34 7.24
CA ALA A 251 -25.40 14.58 6.61
C ALA A 251 -26.89 14.89 6.86
N ILE A 252 -27.77 13.87 6.75
CA ILE A 252 -29.20 14.00 7.08
C ILE A 252 -29.37 14.38 8.55
N ALA A 253 -28.70 13.65 9.46
CA ALA A 253 -28.76 13.92 10.89
C ALA A 253 -28.24 15.33 11.23
N PHE A 254 -27.14 15.75 10.63
CA PHE A 254 -26.57 17.10 10.79
C PHE A 254 -27.56 18.19 10.37
N VAL A 255 -28.18 18.06 9.20
CA VAL A 255 -29.15 19.05 8.72
C VAL A 255 -30.42 19.05 9.56
N ALA A 256 -30.95 17.86 9.91
CA ALA A 256 -32.13 17.73 10.75
C ALA A 256 -31.91 18.36 12.14
N SER A 257 -30.77 18.09 12.78
CA SER A 257 -30.41 18.69 14.07
C SER A 257 -30.23 20.20 13.98
N THR A 258 -29.49 20.67 12.97
CA THR A 258 -29.29 22.11 12.73
C THR A 258 -30.62 22.83 12.55
N PHE A 259 -31.50 22.27 11.73
CA PHE A 259 -32.84 22.80 11.50
C PHE A 259 -33.68 22.85 12.78
N SER A 260 -33.65 21.78 13.57
CA SER A 260 -34.40 21.67 14.83
C SER A 260 -33.98 22.75 15.84
N VAL A 261 -32.67 22.98 15.98
CA VAL A 261 -32.12 24.01 16.87
C VAL A 261 -32.49 25.41 16.38
N LEU A 262 -32.32 25.70 15.09
CA LEU A 262 -32.62 27.01 14.52
C LEU A 262 -34.12 27.34 14.60
N MET A 263 -34.98 26.35 14.38
CA MET A 263 -36.44 26.52 14.43
C MET A 263 -36.97 26.74 15.83
N THR A 264 -36.42 26.02 16.82
CA THR A 264 -36.84 26.18 18.23
C THR A 264 -36.57 27.60 18.73
N ARG A 265 -35.48 28.22 18.27
CA ARG A 265 -35.10 29.59 18.64
C ARG A 265 -35.88 30.68 17.91
N GLN A 266 -36.66 30.35 16.88
CA GLN A 266 -37.37 31.33 16.08
C GLN A 266 -38.82 31.50 16.52
N SER A 267 -39.27 32.75 16.61
CA SER A 267 -40.65 33.09 16.95
C SER A 267 -41.63 32.69 15.84
N ILE A 268 -42.79 32.17 16.25
CA ILE A 268 -43.82 31.63 15.34
C ILE A 268 -44.36 32.71 14.39
N ASN A 269 -44.49 33.96 14.87
CA ASN A 269 -44.95 35.09 14.06
C ASN A 269 -44.04 35.38 12.83
N LEU A 270 -42.72 35.18 12.96
CA LEU A 270 -41.76 35.36 11.87
C LEU A 270 -41.84 34.19 10.88
N LEU A 271 -42.03 32.98 11.40
CA LEU A 271 -42.18 31.75 10.62
C LEU A 271 -43.40 31.78 9.68
N ILE A 272 -44.56 32.23 10.16
CA ILE A 272 -45.79 32.35 9.36
C ILE A 272 -45.61 33.37 8.22
N LYS A 273 -44.85 34.45 8.48
CA LYS A 273 -44.46 35.45 7.47
C LYS A 273 -43.39 34.93 6.50
N GLY A 274 -42.95 33.67 6.63
CA GLY A 274 -41.90 33.07 5.81
C GLY A 274 -40.50 33.63 6.08
N LYS A 275 -40.31 34.38 7.17
CA LYS A 275 -38.98 34.89 7.53
C LYS A 275 -38.19 33.74 8.17
N MET A 276 -37.03 33.42 7.59
CA MET A 276 -36.11 32.41 8.12
C MET A 276 -35.09 33.03 9.10
N PRO A 277 -34.42 32.27 9.97
CA PRO A 277 -33.40 32.77 10.87
C PRO A 277 -32.11 32.90 10.06
N ILE A 278 -32.05 33.94 9.22
CA ILE A 278 -31.04 34.15 8.17
C ILE A 278 -29.62 33.99 8.75
N ARG A 279 -29.33 34.64 9.89
CA ARG A 279 -28.01 34.59 10.53
C ARG A 279 -27.53 33.16 10.81
N GLY A 280 -28.42 32.27 11.27
CA GLY A 280 -28.08 30.89 11.60
C GLY A 280 -27.76 30.07 10.35
N PHE A 281 -28.62 30.15 9.33
CA PHE A 281 -28.36 29.45 8.05
C PHE A 281 -27.15 30.02 7.32
N THR A 282 -26.94 31.34 7.33
CA THR A 282 -25.74 31.97 6.76
C THR A 282 -24.48 31.45 7.44
N ALA A 283 -24.45 31.34 8.77
CA ALA A 283 -23.30 30.79 9.48
C ALA A 283 -23.00 29.34 9.06
N VAL A 284 -24.03 28.50 8.93
CA VAL A 284 -23.89 27.10 8.48
C VAL A 284 -23.37 27.04 7.04
N ILE A 285 -23.95 27.84 6.13
CA ILE A 285 -23.54 27.89 4.72
C ILE A 285 -22.10 28.37 4.60
N VAL A 286 -21.72 29.45 5.28
CA VAL A 286 -20.34 29.98 5.28
C VAL A 286 -19.37 28.95 5.84
N THR A 287 -19.73 28.23 6.91
CA THR A 287 -18.90 27.16 7.48
C THR A 287 -18.68 26.03 6.47
N LEU A 288 -19.73 25.58 5.78
CA LEU A 288 -19.63 24.56 4.73
C LEU A 288 -18.77 25.04 3.56
N GLN A 289 -18.90 26.31 3.17
CA GLN A 289 -18.08 26.92 2.11
C GLN A 289 -16.60 26.97 2.51
N LEU A 290 -16.27 27.38 3.74
CA LEU A 290 -14.89 27.38 4.26
C LEU A 290 -14.31 25.97 4.27
N LEU A 291 -15.07 24.98 4.75
CA LEU A 291 -14.65 23.57 4.71
C LEU A 291 -14.39 23.09 3.29
N THR A 292 -15.22 23.51 2.32
CA THR A 292 -15.04 23.17 0.90
C THR A 292 -13.71 23.68 0.37
N VAL A 293 -13.35 24.93 0.71
CA VAL A 293 -12.08 25.55 0.30
C VAL A 293 -10.88 24.82 0.93
N ILE A 294 -10.95 24.48 2.22
CA ILE A 294 -9.88 23.74 2.93
C ILE A 294 -9.64 22.38 2.27
N VAL A 295 -10.72 21.66 1.95
CA VAL A 295 -10.63 20.34 1.29
C VAL A 295 -10.02 20.48 -0.11
N ALA A 296 -10.40 21.51 -0.87
CA ALA A 296 -9.82 21.76 -2.19
C ALA A 296 -8.32 22.07 -2.09
N ILE A 297 -7.89 22.89 -1.13
CA ILE A 297 -6.48 23.18 -0.87
C ILE A 297 -5.71 21.89 -0.55
N TYR A 298 -6.25 21.05 0.34
CA TYR A 298 -5.65 19.76 0.70
C TYR A 298 -5.50 18.82 -0.52
N ALA A 299 -6.51 18.77 -1.39
CA ALA A 299 -6.43 17.95 -2.59
C ALA A 299 -5.35 18.44 -3.56
N VAL A 300 -5.27 19.75 -3.80
CA VAL A 300 -4.25 20.35 -4.66
C VAL A 300 -2.85 20.14 -4.10
N SER A 301 -2.64 20.34 -2.79
CA SER A 301 -1.33 20.13 -2.17
C SER A 301 -0.87 18.69 -2.27
N THR A 302 -1.78 17.73 -2.06
CA THR A 302 -1.43 16.30 -2.16
C THR A 302 -1.11 15.89 -3.59
N VAL A 303 -1.83 16.42 -4.59
CA VAL A 303 -1.50 16.21 -6.01
C VAL A 303 -0.12 16.80 -6.35
N ALA A 304 0.21 17.98 -5.83
CA ALA A 304 1.52 18.60 -6.04
C ALA A 304 2.66 17.75 -5.47
N ILE A 305 2.50 17.20 -4.25
CA ILE A 305 3.47 16.28 -3.64
C ILE A 305 3.59 14.99 -4.46
N ALA A 306 2.47 14.40 -4.89
CA ALA A 306 2.49 13.20 -5.72
C ALA A 306 3.22 13.45 -7.05
N GLN A 307 3.03 14.62 -7.66
CA GLN A 307 3.71 15.00 -8.90
C GLN A 307 5.23 15.12 -8.70
N GLN A 308 5.70 15.64 -7.56
CA GLN A 308 7.13 15.65 -7.22
C GLN A 308 7.67 14.22 -7.14
N GLY A 309 6.97 13.31 -6.46
CA GLY A 309 7.36 11.90 -6.38
C GLY A 309 7.41 11.22 -7.75
N VAL A 310 6.39 11.42 -8.59
CA VAL A 310 6.40 10.90 -9.98
C VAL A 310 7.55 11.47 -10.80
N THR A 311 7.88 12.75 -10.60
CA THR A 311 9.01 13.39 -11.28
C THR A 311 10.35 12.77 -10.85
N GLN A 312 10.54 12.56 -9.55
CA GLN A 312 11.73 11.88 -9.01
C GLN A 312 11.85 10.45 -9.55
N VAL A 313 10.76 9.68 -9.57
CA VAL A 313 10.76 8.31 -10.12
C VAL A 313 11.08 8.31 -11.62
N LYS A 314 10.54 9.26 -12.39
CA LYS A 314 10.86 9.40 -13.83
C LYS A 314 12.33 9.76 -14.06
N GLN A 315 12.88 10.69 -13.28
CA GLN A 315 14.29 11.03 -13.32
C GLN A 315 15.15 9.81 -12.97
N GLY A 316 14.83 9.11 -11.89
CA GLY A 316 15.48 7.85 -11.52
C GLY A 316 15.43 6.82 -12.64
N GLN A 317 14.27 6.59 -13.25
CA GLN A 317 14.13 5.65 -14.37
C GLN A 317 14.98 6.05 -15.59
N GLN A 318 15.05 7.35 -15.91
CA GLN A 318 15.91 7.84 -17.00
C GLN A 318 17.39 7.62 -16.67
N GLU A 319 17.81 7.88 -15.44
CA GLU A 319 19.19 7.65 -15.00
C GLU A 319 19.56 6.16 -15.00
N TRP A 320 18.65 5.27 -14.57
CA TRP A 320 18.83 3.82 -14.70
C TRP A 320 18.94 3.37 -16.16
N ARG A 321 18.19 3.97 -17.09
CA ARG A 321 18.30 3.66 -18.53
C ARG A 321 19.61 4.14 -19.15
N LYS A 322 20.11 5.30 -18.75
CA LYS A 322 21.41 5.83 -19.23
C LYS A 322 22.58 5.00 -18.71
N ASN A 323 22.41 4.39 -17.54
CA ASN A 323 23.43 3.62 -16.85
C ASN A 323 23.02 2.16 -16.75
N SER A 324 22.84 1.47 -17.88
CA SER A 324 22.46 0.05 -17.94
C SER A 324 23.45 -0.90 -17.27
N GLN A 325 24.67 -0.42 -16.99
CA GLN A 325 25.72 -1.09 -16.23
C GLN A 325 25.52 -1.01 -14.71
N TYR A 326 24.43 -0.39 -14.23
CA TYR A 326 24.09 -0.33 -12.82
C TYR A 326 23.19 -1.51 -12.46
N TYR A 327 23.52 -2.19 -11.36
CA TYR A 327 22.75 -3.33 -10.86
C TYR A 327 22.32 -3.07 -9.42
N GLY A 328 21.02 -3.28 -9.14
CA GLY A 328 20.50 -3.38 -7.78
C GLY A 328 20.62 -4.81 -7.25
N LEU A 329 20.84 -4.99 -5.94
CA LEU A 329 21.05 -6.31 -5.33
C LEU A 329 19.85 -7.26 -5.54
N THR A 330 18.63 -6.74 -5.42
CA THR A 330 17.40 -7.49 -5.74
C THR A 330 17.28 -7.94 -7.18
N ALA A 331 17.83 -7.19 -8.14
CA ALA A 331 17.82 -7.59 -9.55
C ALA A 331 18.77 -8.77 -9.81
N ILE A 332 19.91 -8.81 -9.12
CA ILE A 332 20.94 -9.86 -9.25
C ILE A 332 20.38 -11.24 -8.87
N GLN A 333 19.53 -11.32 -7.84
CA GLN A 333 18.86 -12.57 -7.45
C GLN A 333 17.86 -13.08 -8.50
N SER A 334 17.29 -12.19 -9.32
CA SER A 334 16.34 -12.54 -10.38
C SER A 334 17.01 -12.88 -11.72
N GLU A 335 18.18 -12.30 -11.99
CA GLU A 335 18.92 -12.49 -13.25
C GLU A 335 19.89 -13.67 -13.21
N ALA A 336 20.44 -14.00 -12.04
CA ALA A 336 21.26 -15.19 -11.86
C ALA A 336 20.40 -16.44 -11.69
N SER A 337 20.88 -17.59 -12.19
CA SER A 337 20.26 -18.86 -11.82
C SER A 337 20.42 -19.06 -10.31
N GLY A 338 19.39 -19.55 -9.61
CA GLY A 338 19.44 -19.77 -8.15
C GLY A 338 20.59 -20.68 -7.67
N LYS A 339 21.27 -21.38 -8.59
CA LYS A 339 22.45 -22.22 -8.31
C LYS A 339 23.80 -21.49 -8.46
N ASP A 340 23.87 -20.33 -9.11
CA ASP A 340 25.13 -19.64 -9.43
C ASP A 340 25.06 -18.10 -9.23
N TRP A 341 24.22 -17.64 -8.31
CA TRP A 341 24.13 -16.22 -7.98
C TRP A 341 25.48 -15.66 -7.50
N GLN A 342 26.27 -16.48 -6.81
CA GLN A 342 27.60 -16.12 -6.32
C GLN A 342 28.60 -15.93 -7.46
N GLY A 343 28.60 -16.80 -8.48
CA GLY A 343 29.46 -16.65 -9.65
C GLY A 343 29.08 -15.43 -10.48
N PHE A 344 27.78 -15.18 -10.66
CA PHE A 344 27.28 -13.97 -11.34
C PHE A 344 27.65 -12.68 -10.57
N TYR A 345 27.47 -12.67 -9.25
CA TYR A 345 27.85 -11.54 -8.40
C TYR A 345 29.36 -11.27 -8.43
N GLN A 346 30.19 -12.32 -8.34
CA GLN A 346 31.64 -12.19 -8.46
C GLN A 346 32.07 -11.70 -9.85
N ALA A 347 31.40 -12.12 -10.92
CA ALA A 347 31.66 -11.64 -12.27
C ALA A 347 31.33 -10.14 -12.40
N LEU A 348 30.20 -9.69 -11.83
CA LEU A 348 29.83 -8.27 -11.80
C LEU A 348 30.84 -7.41 -11.03
N LEU A 349 31.34 -7.88 -9.89
CA LEU A 349 32.34 -7.16 -9.09
C LEU A 349 33.72 -7.10 -9.75
N ARG A 350 34.05 -8.05 -10.64
CA ARG A 350 35.33 -8.07 -11.37
C ARG A 350 35.35 -7.13 -12.56
N ASP A 351 34.19 -6.77 -13.11
CA ASP A 351 34.11 -5.82 -14.23
C ASP A 351 34.23 -4.37 -13.70
N PRO A 352 35.29 -3.64 -14.06
CA PRO A 352 35.51 -2.28 -13.57
C PRO A 352 34.46 -1.27 -14.07
N ASN A 353 33.67 -1.62 -15.09
CA ASN A 353 32.63 -0.76 -15.66
C ASN A 353 31.26 -0.91 -14.98
N ASN A 354 31.03 -2.00 -14.24
CA ASN A 354 29.75 -2.25 -13.58
C ASN A 354 29.72 -1.55 -12.22
N LEU A 355 28.57 -0.94 -11.89
CA LEU A 355 28.35 -0.35 -10.58
C LEU A 355 27.28 -1.14 -9.82
N LEU A 356 27.70 -1.74 -8.72
CA LEU A 356 26.77 -2.26 -7.72
C LEU A 356 26.38 -1.15 -6.75
N ILE A 357 25.08 -0.92 -6.60
CA ILE A 357 24.50 -0.01 -5.60
C ILE A 357 23.30 -0.73 -4.97
N ALA A 358 23.37 -1.03 -3.68
CA ALA A 358 22.23 -1.51 -2.91
C ALA A 358 21.94 -0.56 -1.75
N ASN A 359 20.67 -0.24 -1.55
CA ASN A 359 20.19 0.34 -0.31
C ASN A 359 19.75 -0.79 0.63
N ASN A 360 19.59 -0.50 1.93
CA ASN A 360 19.21 -1.52 2.91
C ASN A 360 17.78 -2.08 2.73
N PHE A 361 17.03 -1.61 1.72
CA PHE A 361 15.66 -2.06 1.40
C PHE A 361 15.57 -3.57 1.19
N ASP A 362 16.63 -4.17 0.63
CA ASP A 362 16.71 -5.60 0.35
C ASP A 362 16.94 -6.44 1.63
N HIS A 363 17.51 -5.84 2.67
CA HIS A 363 17.77 -6.48 3.98
C HIS A 363 16.57 -6.31 4.95
N ILE A 364 15.82 -5.21 4.80
CA ILE A 364 14.63 -4.88 5.60
C ILE A 364 13.46 -5.81 5.30
N TYR A 365 13.28 -6.21 4.04
CA TYR A 365 12.27 -7.21 3.67
C TYR A 365 12.49 -8.57 4.37
N ALA A 366 13.72 -8.83 4.83
CA ALA A 366 14.08 -10.03 5.59
C ALA A 366 14.02 -9.85 7.13
N SER A 367 14.00 -8.62 7.67
CA SER A 367 14.16 -8.36 9.12
C SER A 367 12.88 -8.01 9.89
N GLU A 368 11.69 -8.09 9.29
CA GLU A 368 10.42 -7.63 9.91
C GLU A 368 9.97 -8.37 11.18
N ASN A 369 10.69 -9.38 11.70
CA ASN A 369 10.25 -10.17 12.87
C ASN A 369 11.19 -10.15 14.10
N GLY A 370 12.06 -9.15 14.24
CA GLY A 370 12.84 -8.93 15.46
C GLY A 370 12.13 -8.08 16.51
N THR A 371 12.24 -8.43 17.79
CA THR A 371 11.77 -7.68 18.98
C THR A 371 12.24 -6.22 19.06
N ASN A 372 13.17 -5.80 18.20
CA ASN A 372 13.73 -4.46 18.14
C ASN A 372 12.93 -3.48 17.25
N GLY A 373 11.97 -3.96 16.43
CA GLY A 373 11.25 -3.14 15.45
C GLY A 373 10.34 -2.04 16.06
N LYS A 374 9.88 -2.21 17.31
CA LYS A 374 9.06 -1.19 18.00
C LYS A 374 9.88 -0.14 18.75
N ALA A 375 11.13 -0.43 19.10
CA ALA A 375 12.01 0.51 19.83
C ALA A 375 12.79 1.44 18.89
N ALA A 376 13.05 1.02 17.64
CA ALA A 376 13.82 1.78 16.66
C ALA A 376 13.13 3.07 16.17
N ILE A 377 11.79 3.17 16.28
CA ILE A 377 10.99 4.34 15.84
C ILE A 377 11.39 5.62 16.61
N LYS A 378 11.99 5.51 17.79
CA LYS A 378 12.34 6.68 18.63
C LYS A 378 13.71 7.30 18.31
N ASN A 379 14.57 6.65 17.53
CA ASN A 379 15.95 7.12 17.29
C ASN A 379 16.35 6.97 15.81
N ALA A 380 15.59 7.56 14.89
CA ALA A 380 16.00 7.73 13.50
C ALA A 380 17.12 8.79 13.38
N ASN A 381 18.28 8.51 13.96
CA ASN A 381 19.52 9.16 13.57
C ASN A 381 20.01 8.40 12.33
N GLY A 382 19.86 9.00 11.15
CA GLY A 382 20.07 8.33 9.84
C GLY A 382 21.40 7.60 9.63
N TYR A 383 22.36 7.62 10.54
CA TYR A 383 23.64 6.91 10.46
C TYR A 383 23.69 5.60 11.26
N LEU A 384 22.68 5.30 12.08
CA LEU A 384 22.62 4.07 12.88
C LEU A 384 21.83 2.99 12.13
N PRO A 385 22.19 1.70 12.29
CA PRO A 385 21.38 0.61 11.78
C PRO A 385 20.04 0.61 12.49
N THR A 386 18.96 0.64 11.71
CA THR A 386 17.58 0.53 12.14
C THR A 386 16.94 -0.67 11.42
N ALA A 387 15.61 -0.77 11.45
CA ALA A 387 14.88 -1.78 10.68
C ALA A 387 14.16 -1.13 9.48
N PHE A 388 14.53 0.09 9.09
CA PHE A 388 13.76 0.94 8.18
C PHE A 388 14.59 1.52 7.02
N ALA A 389 13.89 1.86 5.93
CA ALA A 389 14.45 2.17 4.61
C ALA A 389 15.17 3.53 4.52
N ASP A 390 15.28 4.26 5.62
CA ASP A 390 15.80 5.63 5.77
C ASP A 390 17.20 5.69 6.37
N GLU A 391 17.89 4.55 6.46
CA GLU A 391 19.30 4.52 6.83
C GLU A 391 20.17 5.11 5.71
N ASN A 392 21.04 6.04 6.09
CA ASN A 392 22.10 6.58 5.25
C ASN A 392 23.21 5.53 5.08
N MET A 393 22.89 4.33 4.60
CA MET A 393 23.84 3.30 4.24
C MET A 393 23.61 2.82 2.81
N LEU A 394 24.69 2.80 2.02
CA LEU A 394 24.71 2.23 0.68
C LEU A 394 25.79 1.15 0.57
N PHE A 395 25.44 -0.03 0.06
CA PHE A 395 26.42 -1.02 -0.35
C PHE A 395 26.89 -0.68 -1.76
N VAL A 396 28.18 -0.49 -1.92
CA VAL A 396 28.75 0.01 -3.17
C VAL A 396 29.97 -0.79 -3.59
N SER A 397 30.17 -0.87 -4.90
CA SER A 397 31.39 -1.39 -5.52
C SER A 397 32.52 -0.37 -5.52
N GLN A 398 33.76 -0.80 -5.73
CA GLN A 398 34.92 0.11 -5.80
C GLN A 398 34.86 1.05 -7.02
N SER A 399 34.32 0.55 -8.14
CA SER A 399 34.04 1.33 -9.34
C SER A 399 33.06 2.48 -9.07
N PHE A 400 32.13 2.31 -8.12
CA PHE A 400 31.17 3.36 -7.74
C PHE A 400 31.88 4.57 -7.13
N LEU A 401 32.85 4.37 -6.24
CA LEU A 401 33.59 5.47 -5.62
C LEU A 401 34.31 6.33 -6.67
N LYS A 402 34.86 5.69 -7.70
CA LYS A 402 35.53 6.40 -8.82
C LYS A 402 34.54 7.23 -9.62
N LYS A 403 33.38 6.67 -9.98
CA LYS A 403 32.37 7.35 -10.81
C LYS A 403 31.59 8.43 -10.03
N ALA A 404 31.37 8.23 -8.73
CA ALA A 404 30.75 9.20 -7.83
C ALA A 404 31.74 10.27 -7.33
N HIS A 405 33.00 10.24 -7.81
CA HIS A 405 34.07 11.14 -7.39
C HIS A 405 34.27 11.20 -5.87
N ILE A 406 34.09 10.08 -5.18
CA ILE A 406 34.28 9.95 -3.74
C ILE A 406 35.79 9.84 -3.46
N GLN A 407 36.34 10.83 -2.78
CA GLN A 407 37.76 10.87 -2.45
C GLN A 407 38.05 10.13 -1.14
N ILE A 408 38.92 9.14 -1.22
CA ILE A 408 39.46 8.36 -0.09
C ILE A 408 40.98 8.36 -0.15
N SER A 409 41.65 8.12 0.99
CA SER A 409 43.11 8.06 1.02
C SER A 409 43.65 6.92 0.16
N SER A 410 44.82 7.12 -0.45
CA SER A 410 45.48 6.12 -1.31
C SER A 410 45.71 4.79 -0.60
N THR A 411 46.08 4.85 0.67
CA THR A 411 46.28 3.69 1.56
C THR A 411 44.98 2.92 1.81
N LEU A 412 43.85 3.63 2.00
CA LEU A 412 42.55 3.01 2.21
C LEU A 412 42.03 2.38 0.91
N ASN A 413 42.22 3.05 -0.23
CA ASN A 413 41.80 2.55 -1.54
C ASN A 413 42.51 1.24 -1.92
N GLN A 414 43.81 1.13 -1.64
CA GLN A 414 44.57 -0.11 -1.85
C GLN A 414 44.07 -1.23 -0.94
N ARG A 415 43.85 -0.95 0.35
CA ARG A 415 43.35 -1.96 1.30
C ARG A 415 41.93 -2.44 0.98
N LEU A 416 41.09 -1.58 0.41
CA LEU A 416 39.74 -1.97 -0.05
C LEU A 416 39.80 -2.86 -1.30
N ALA A 417 40.80 -2.68 -2.17
CA ALA A 417 41.00 -3.51 -3.36
C ALA A 417 41.42 -4.95 -3.01
N ASP A 418 42.14 -5.13 -1.90
CA ASP A 418 42.70 -6.42 -1.46
C ASP A 418 41.84 -7.16 -0.42
N LEU A 419 40.57 -6.78 -0.25
CA LEU A 419 39.70 -7.41 0.75
C LEU A 419 39.47 -8.90 0.42
N LYS A 420 39.66 -9.75 1.44
CA LYS A 420 39.47 -11.20 1.34
C LYS A 420 38.08 -11.61 1.83
N GLN A 421 37.69 -12.86 1.55
CA GLN A 421 36.45 -13.43 2.07
C GLN A 421 36.38 -13.31 3.59
N GLY A 422 35.26 -12.82 4.11
CA GLY A 422 35.10 -12.52 5.54
C GLY A 422 35.62 -11.15 5.95
N GLN A 423 36.04 -10.29 5.01
CA GLN A 423 36.42 -8.91 5.26
C GLN A 423 35.46 -7.94 4.55
N TYR A 424 35.21 -6.78 5.15
CA TYR A 424 34.39 -5.75 4.52
C TYR A 424 34.89 -4.34 4.83
N GLY A 425 34.68 -3.43 3.90
CA GLY A 425 35.02 -2.01 4.05
C GLY A 425 33.83 -1.22 4.61
N LEU A 426 34.10 -0.25 5.49
CA LEU A 426 33.11 0.72 5.96
C LEU A 426 33.66 2.14 5.83
N LEU A 427 33.09 2.93 4.91
CA LEU A 427 33.45 4.32 4.70
C LEU A 427 32.44 5.23 5.38
N ILE A 428 32.93 6.04 6.31
CA ILE A 428 32.13 6.99 7.10
C ILE A 428 32.39 8.39 6.56
N PRO A 429 31.36 9.24 6.35
CA PRO A 429 31.59 10.59 5.87
C PRO A 429 32.41 11.40 6.87
N GLU A 430 33.27 12.28 6.38
CA GLU A 430 34.09 13.15 7.23
C GLU A 430 33.25 14.03 8.18
N SER A 431 32.02 14.37 7.80
CA SER A 431 31.05 15.05 8.67
C SER A 431 30.70 14.29 9.95
N GLN A 432 30.95 12.97 10.00
CA GLN A 432 30.73 12.10 11.16
C GLN A 432 32.05 11.63 11.82
N LYS A 433 33.18 12.29 11.54
CA LYS A 433 34.50 11.95 12.11
C LYS A 433 34.51 11.80 13.63
N GLN A 434 33.78 12.66 14.36
CA GLN A 434 33.68 12.59 15.83
C GLN A 434 32.98 11.32 16.33
N LYS A 435 32.10 10.72 15.51
CA LYS A 435 31.36 9.49 15.83
C LYS A 435 31.92 8.26 15.13
N GLN A 436 33.07 8.38 14.44
CA GLN A 436 33.62 7.31 13.61
C GLN A 436 33.79 6.00 14.39
N GLY A 437 34.41 6.03 15.58
CA GLY A 437 34.63 4.83 16.38
C GLY A 437 33.32 4.17 16.84
N GLN A 438 32.33 4.98 17.22
CA GLN A 438 31.01 4.50 17.62
C GLN A 438 30.26 3.87 16.43
N LEU A 439 30.21 4.56 15.30
CA LEU A 439 29.56 4.07 14.08
C LEU A 439 30.26 2.81 13.57
N ALA A 440 31.59 2.80 13.55
CA ALA A 440 32.36 1.63 13.17
C ALA A 440 32.04 0.43 14.06
N SER A 441 31.97 0.60 15.39
CA SER A 441 31.62 -0.49 16.30
C SER A 441 30.18 -0.98 16.13
N ILE A 442 29.22 -0.08 15.94
CA ILE A 442 27.80 -0.43 15.82
C ILE A 442 27.56 -1.21 14.51
N TRP A 443 28.05 -0.70 13.38
CA TRP A 443 28.01 -1.40 12.10
C TRP A 443 28.87 -2.68 12.15
N GLY A 444 30.00 -2.63 12.85
CA GLY A 444 30.84 -3.77 13.22
C GLY A 444 30.05 -4.95 13.75
N ASN A 445 29.22 -4.68 14.76
CA ASN A 445 28.35 -5.68 15.39
C ASN A 445 27.18 -6.09 14.50
N TYR A 446 26.64 -5.16 13.71
CA TYR A 446 25.54 -5.42 12.78
C TYR A 446 25.93 -6.46 11.72
N PHE A 447 27.13 -6.37 11.16
CA PHE A 447 27.61 -7.31 10.13
C PHE A 447 28.14 -8.64 10.68
N GLN A 448 28.18 -8.85 12.00
CA GLN A 448 28.60 -10.15 12.51
C GLN A 448 27.49 -11.20 12.31
N PRO A 449 27.85 -12.43 11.91
CA PRO A 449 26.89 -13.53 11.91
C PRO A 449 26.32 -13.77 13.32
N SER A 450 25.14 -14.38 13.39
CA SER A 450 24.54 -14.66 14.69
C SER A 450 25.46 -15.55 15.53
N ARG A 451 25.40 -15.39 16.86
CA ARG A 451 26.19 -16.23 17.78
C ARG A 451 25.85 -17.72 17.66
N LEU A 452 24.67 -18.06 17.14
CA LEU A 452 24.22 -19.42 16.87
C LEU A 452 24.93 -19.99 15.62
N ASP A 453 25.04 -19.21 14.55
CA ASP A 453 25.69 -19.63 13.30
C ASP A 453 27.20 -19.81 13.46
N LEU A 454 27.84 -18.93 14.25
CA LEU A 454 29.26 -19.06 14.60
C LEU A 454 29.56 -20.31 15.42
N LYS A 455 28.64 -20.71 16.32
CA LYS A 455 28.80 -21.93 17.13
C LYS A 455 28.52 -23.20 16.34
N ALA A 456 27.64 -23.14 15.36
CA ALA A 456 27.31 -24.26 14.48
C ALA A 456 28.36 -24.50 13.38
N GLY A 457 29.39 -23.65 13.26
CA GLY A 457 30.41 -23.74 12.22
C GLY A 457 29.94 -23.21 10.85
N ASN A 458 28.77 -22.57 10.79
CA ASN A 458 28.12 -22.14 9.56
C ASN A 458 28.36 -20.66 9.22
N GLY A 459 29.06 -19.90 10.08
CA GLY A 459 29.34 -18.48 9.88
C GLY A 459 30.84 -18.15 9.90
N ILE A 460 31.28 -17.25 9.02
CA ILE A 460 32.64 -16.69 9.04
C ILE A 460 32.63 -15.38 9.83
N LYS A 461 33.53 -15.27 10.82
CA LYS A 461 33.70 -14.03 11.59
C LYS A 461 34.13 -12.89 10.67
N MET A 462 33.35 -11.82 10.63
CA MET A 462 33.60 -10.70 9.73
C MET A 462 34.66 -9.76 10.31
N GLN A 463 35.65 -9.38 9.51
CA GLN A 463 36.68 -8.39 9.85
C GLN A 463 36.38 -7.08 9.12
N GLN A 464 36.25 -6.01 9.90
CA GLN A 464 35.89 -4.69 9.38
C GLN A 464 37.14 -3.84 9.10
N LEU A 465 37.16 -3.19 7.94
CA LEU A 465 38.13 -2.17 7.57
C LEU A 465 37.40 -0.82 7.45
N SER A 466 37.51 0.04 8.48
CA SER A 466 36.83 1.33 8.48
C SER A 466 37.73 2.50 8.10
N GLY A 467 37.18 3.52 7.43
CA GLY A 467 37.90 4.73 7.08
C GLY A 467 36.97 5.91 6.78
N LEU A 468 37.55 7.10 6.62
CA LEU A 468 36.82 8.32 6.29
C LEU A 468 36.90 8.63 4.79
N TYR A 469 35.89 9.31 4.26
CA TYR A 469 35.91 9.87 2.91
C TYR A 469 35.51 11.36 2.94
N HIS A 470 36.06 12.15 2.00
CA HIS A 470 35.79 13.59 1.95
C HIS A 470 34.36 13.90 1.48
N PRO A 471 33.73 14.94 2.03
CA PRO A 471 32.27 15.06 2.01
C PRO A 471 31.77 15.56 0.66
N THR A 472 31.45 14.64 -0.25
CA THR A 472 30.54 14.89 -1.38
C THR A 472 29.13 14.37 -1.10
N HIS A 473 28.98 13.47 -0.11
CA HIS A 473 27.74 12.80 0.25
C HIS A 473 27.57 12.66 1.77
N ALA A 474 26.33 12.43 2.21
CA ALA A 474 25.97 12.22 3.61
C ALA A 474 25.76 10.74 3.98
N ASN A 475 26.17 9.81 3.13
CA ASN A 475 25.91 8.38 3.30
C ASN A 475 27.12 7.65 3.91
N ILE A 476 26.89 6.63 4.73
CA ILE A 476 27.89 5.59 5.03
C ILE A 476 27.91 4.64 3.84
N PHE A 477 29.11 4.27 3.38
CA PHE A 477 29.26 3.27 2.33
C PHE A 477 29.82 1.97 2.92
N ALA A 478 29.16 0.85 2.67
CA ALA A 478 29.72 -0.48 2.94
C ALA A 478 30.19 -1.15 1.67
N TYR A 479 31.32 -1.85 1.78
CA TYR A 479 31.88 -2.69 0.74
C TYR A 479 31.91 -4.13 1.25
N PRO A 480 30.95 -4.98 0.89
CA PRO A 480 30.94 -6.36 1.35
C PRO A 480 31.83 -7.25 0.47
N VAL A 481 32.67 -8.09 1.09
CA VAL A 481 33.12 -9.34 0.47
C VAL A 481 32.36 -10.46 1.17
N TYR A 482 31.21 -10.84 0.60
CA TYR A 482 30.34 -11.85 1.19
C TYR A 482 31.06 -13.19 1.34
N SER A 483 30.82 -13.87 2.46
CA SER A 483 31.15 -15.27 2.62
C SER A 483 30.31 -16.11 1.65
N ALA A 484 30.92 -17.12 1.03
CA ALA A 484 30.16 -18.20 0.42
C ALA A 484 29.31 -18.86 1.52
N GLY A 485 28.02 -18.52 1.58
CA GLY A 485 27.06 -18.99 2.59
C GLY A 485 26.40 -17.82 3.32
N GLY A 486 25.14 -17.56 2.97
CA GLY A 486 24.31 -16.47 3.48
C GLY A 486 23.30 -16.02 2.44
#